data_AF-A0A8D9CYC8-F1
#
_entry.id   AF-A0A8D9CYC8-F1
#
_cell.length_a   1.000
_cell.length_b   1.000
_cell.length_c   1.000
_cell.angle_alpha   90.00
_cell.angle_beta   90.00
_cell.angle_gamma   90.00
#
_symmetry.space_group_name_H-M   'P 1'
#
loop_
_entity.id
_entity.type
_entity.pdbx_description
1 polymer ?
#
loop_
_entity_poly.entity_id
_entity_poly.type
_entity_poly.pdbx_seq_one_letter_code
_entity_poly.pdbx_strand_id
1 'polypeptide(L)'
;MHIGKLRAVKEGESLMIAMIEYNLYLMKVTLVDNENPFIECKGKLNKQTKISQVFHCDGLLLCVFDDDDTKAIVWNPYWCQTRCLEFRYSHRPYRRDMFSYALGYEDKGSCRSYKFLRFIDQCVDYKTRDEFLWYEIYDFDSSLWKSLDITPHWRILCHQPGVSLKGNTYWPASQRNTNDVIDDHIICFDFTSESFGPLLRLPFDAGDEDYVTLSCVREEKLAVLLTHNEAGPMEFEYGLLLRLRQKRCCGASS
;
A
#
# COMPACT_ATOMS: atom_id res chain seq x y z
N MET A 1 20.82 31.61 18.35
CA MET A 1 19.73 30.73 17.86
C MET A 1 20.23 29.30 17.97
N HIS A 2 19.85 28.58 19.04
CA HIS A 2 20.42 27.28 19.35
C HIS A 2 19.81 26.18 18.48
N ILE A 3 20.64 25.62 17.60
CA ILE A 3 20.39 24.38 16.88
C ILE A 3 20.35 23.25 17.92
N GLY A 4 19.15 22.81 18.26
CA GLY A 4 18.93 21.65 19.11
C GLY A 4 19.25 20.38 18.34
N LYS A 5 20.34 19.70 18.74
CA LYS A 5 20.71 18.34 18.33
C LYS A 5 19.48 17.43 18.27
N LEU A 6 19.16 16.92 17.07
CA LEU A 6 18.40 15.69 16.92
C LEU A 6 19.19 14.59 17.65
N ARG A 7 18.66 14.14 18.79
CA ARG A 7 19.26 13.04 19.55
C ARG A 7 19.22 11.80 18.68
N ALA A 8 20.38 11.15 18.56
CA ALA A 8 20.47 9.78 18.05
C ALA A 8 19.44 8.92 18.79
N VAL A 9 18.58 8.27 18.02
CA VAL A 9 17.61 7.29 18.52
C VAL A 9 18.42 6.20 19.22
N LYS A 10 18.13 5.93 20.50
CA LYS A 10 18.79 4.86 21.27
C LYS A 10 18.46 3.51 20.62
N GLU A 11 19.42 2.58 20.61
CA GLU A 11 19.16 1.18 20.23
C GLU A 11 17.90 0.68 20.94
N GLY A 12 16.89 0.27 20.16
CA GLY A 12 15.60 -0.22 20.66
C GLY A 12 14.41 0.74 20.50
N GLU A 13 14.63 2.02 20.19
CA GLU A 13 13.52 2.96 19.95
C GLU A 13 13.24 3.14 18.45
N SER A 14 11.98 3.15 18.04
CA SER A 14 11.54 3.45 16.67
C SER A 14 10.33 4.37 16.69
N LEU A 15 10.27 5.31 15.74
CA LEU A 15 9.07 6.10 15.50
C LEU A 15 8.25 5.45 14.39
N MET A 16 6.94 5.43 14.57
CA MET A 16 5.98 4.88 13.60
C MET A 16 4.81 5.83 13.46
N ILE A 17 4.22 5.85 12.27
CA ILE A 17 2.99 6.57 12.01
C ILE A 17 1.88 5.53 11.89
N ALA A 18 0.88 5.66 12.76
CA ALA A 18 -0.25 4.74 12.82
C ALA A 18 -1.56 5.51 12.59
N MET A 19 -2.50 4.85 11.94
CA MET A 19 -3.87 5.33 11.78
C MET A 19 -4.75 4.68 12.85
N ILE A 20 -5.43 5.49 13.66
CA ILE A 20 -6.42 5.06 14.66
C ILE A 20 -7.66 5.92 14.48
N GLU A 21 -8.83 5.28 14.34
CA GLU A 21 -10.14 5.97 14.25
C GLU A 21 -10.10 7.17 13.27
N TYR A 22 -9.58 6.95 12.06
CA TYR A 22 -9.46 7.95 10.99
C TYR A 22 -8.46 9.10 11.25
N ASN A 23 -7.58 8.95 12.24
CA ASN A 23 -6.58 9.94 12.60
C ASN A 23 -5.17 9.36 12.57
N LEU A 24 -4.22 10.20 12.15
CA LEU A 24 -2.80 9.86 12.12
C LEU A 24 -2.14 10.24 13.44
N TYR A 25 -1.41 9.30 14.01
CA TYR A 25 -0.65 9.48 15.23
C TYR A 25 0.82 9.14 15.02
N LEU A 26 1.69 9.96 15.60
CA LEU A 26 3.09 9.62 15.75
C LEU A 26 3.24 8.80 17.04
N MET A 27 3.70 7.57 16.90
CA MET A 27 3.95 6.66 18.01
C MET A 27 5.44 6.40 18.14
N LYS A 28 5.91 6.30 19.38
CA LYS A 28 7.22 5.80 19.72
C LYS A 28 7.06 4.38 20.23
N VAL A 29 7.70 3.44 19.55
CA VAL A 29 7.77 2.04 19.94
C VAL A 29 9.14 1.80 20.53
N THR A 30 9.20 1.35 21.77
CA THR A 30 10.43 0.93 22.44
C THR A 30 10.38 -0.59 22.58
N LEU A 31 11.32 -1.26 21.93
CA LEU A 31 11.54 -2.70 22.06
C LEU A 31 12.45 -2.96 23.26
N VAL A 32 11.99 -3.81 24.17
CA VAL A 32 12.75 -4.29 25.33
C VAL A 32 12.87 -5.81 25.16
N ASP A 33 14.08 -6.35 25.32
CA ASP A 33 14.31 -7.79 25.17
C ASP A 33 13.43 -8.59 26.14
N ASN A 34 12.75 -9.61 25.62
CA ASN A 34 11.84 -10.51 26.36
C ASN A 34 10.62 -9.85 27.03
N GLU A 35 10.26 -8.62 26.65
CA GLU A 35 9.04 -7.96 27.12
C GLU A 35 8.17 -7.47 25.95
N ASN A 36 6.91 -7.16 26.25
CA ASN A 36 6.02 -6.56 25.27
C ASN A 36 6.53 -5.17 24.86
N PRO A 37 6.43 -4.79 23.58
CA PRO A 37 6.84 -3.47 23.11
C PRO A 37 6.07 -2.38 23.85
N PHE A 38 6.79 -1.37 24.33
CA PHE A 38 6.17 -0.20 24.94
C PHE A 38 5.82 0.83 23.86
N ILE A 39 4.55 1.19 23.75
CA ILE A 39 4.05 2.14 22.74
C ILE A 39 3.64 3.44 23.44
N GLU A 40 4.28 4.55 23.06
CA GLU A 40 3.99 5.89 23.56
C GLU A 40 3.44 6.77 22.43
N CYS A 41 2.24 7.32 22.59
CA CYS A 41 1.69 8.28 21.65
C CYS A 41 2.36 9.65 21.82
N LYS A 42 3.09 10.12 20.81
CA LYS A 42 3.75 11.44 20.81
C LYS A 42 2.83 12.58 20.39
N GLY A 43 1.78 12.28 19.64
CA GLY A 43 0.77 13.26 19.29
C GLY A 43 0.02 12.92 18.01
N LYS A 44 -1.05 13.68 17.78
CA LYS A 44 -1.89 13.62 16.59
C LYS A 44 -1.29 14.47 15.46
N LEU A 45 -1.19 13.91 14.27
CA LEU A 45 -0.58 14.55 13.09
C LEU A 45 -1.61 15.28 12.21
N ASN A 46 -2.86 14.80 12.16
CA ASN A 46 -3.94 15.45 11.41
C ASN A 46 -4.87 16.24 12.35
N LYS A 47 -5.40 17.38 11.89
CA LYS A 47 -6.29 18.21 12.71
C LYS A 47 -7.73 17.72 12.69
N GLN A 48 -8.44 17.98 11.59
CA GLN A 48 -9.91 17.87 11.50
C GLN A 48 -10.40 16.97 10.36
N THR A 49 -9.58 16.69 9.35
CA THR A 49 -9.97 15.84 8.21
C THR A 49 -9.80 14.37 8.58
N LYS A 50 -10.87 13.58 8.37
CA LYS A 50 -10.87 12.14 8.59
C LYS A 50 -10.16 11.45 7.44
N ILE A 51 -9.17 10.64 7.76
CA ILE A 51 -8.38 9.91 6.79
C ILE A 51 -8.92 8.48 6.74
N SER A 52 -9.35 8.04 5.57
CA SER A 52 -9.86 6.67 5.35
C SER A 52 -8.72 5.69 5.13
N GLN A 53 -7.69 6.08 4.37
CA GLN A 53 -6.56 5.20 4.03
C GLN A 53 -5.23 5.97 4.03
N VAL A 54 -4.16 5.27 4.42
CA VAL A 54 -2.80 5.80 4.45
C VAL A 54 -1.85 4.79 3.83
N PHE A 55 -1.01 5.25 2.91
CA PHE A 55 0.02 4.44 2.27
C PHE A 55 1.39 5.06 2.51
N HIS A 56 2.37 4.23 2.84
CA HIS A 56 3.75 4.65 3.07
C HIS A 56 4.64 4.18 1.92
N CYS A 57 5.46 5.08 1.40
CA CYS A 57 6.50 4.76 0.43
C CYS A 57 7.74 5.61 0.71
N ASP A 58 8.79 4.99 1.26
CA ASP A 58 10.12 5.60 1.38
C ASP A 58 10.09 6.98 2.07
N GLY A 59 9.38 7.06 3.19
CA GLY A 59 9.22 8.27 3.98
C GLY A 59 8.10 9.21 3.51
N LEU A 60 7.49 8.98 2.35
CA LEU A 60 6.29 9.70 1.91
C LEU A 60 5.02 9.00 2.38
N LEU A 61 3.99 9.80 2.68
CA LEU A 61 2.67 9.34 3.07
C LEU A 61 1.63 9.82 2.07
N LEU A 62 0.88 8.90 1.49
CA LEU A 62 -0.34 9.21 0.77
C LEU A 62 -1.52 9.07 1.74
N CYS A 63 -2.31 10.13 1.89
CA CYS A 63 -3.49 10.19 2.73
C CYS A 63 -4.73 10.38 1.85
N VAL A 64 -5.69 9.47 1.97
CA VAL A 64 -7.00 9.54 1.30
C VAL A 64 -8.04 9.89 2.35
N PHE A 65 -8.97 10.80 2.00
CA PHE A 65 -9.97 11.27 2.95
C PHE A 65 -11.26 10.47 2.86
N ASP A 66 -11.96 10.39 3.99
CA ASP A 66 -13.26 9.72 4.11
C ASP A 66 -14.38 10.60 3.53
N ASP A 67 -14.28 11.92 3.71
CA ASP A 67 -15.30 12.89 3.33
C ASP A 67 -15.13 13.46 1.92
N ASP A 68 -13.96 13.26 1.29
CA ASP A 68 -13.63 13.79 -0.03
C ASP A 68 -12.92 12.75 -0.89
N ASP A 69 -13.69 12.12 -1.79
CA ASP A 69 -13.23 11.12 -2.76
C ASP A 69 -12.62 11.74 -4.02
N THR A 70 -12.54 13.07 -4.11
CA THR A 70 -12.05 13.80 -5.30
C THR A 70 -10.57 14.14 -5.23
N LYS A 71 -9.95 13.98 -4.05
CA LYS A 71 -8.56 14.34 -3.82
C LYS A 71 -7.85 13.43 -2.84
N ALA A 72 -6.53 13.43 -2.93
CA ALA A 72 -5.64 12.89 -1.90
C ALA A 72 -4.53 13.89 -1.57
N ILE A 73 -3.90 13.72 -0.41
CA ILE A 73 -2.71 14.47 -0.04
C ILE A 73 -1.52 13.54 0.01
N VAL A 74 -0.42 13.94 -0.64
CA VAL A 74 0.89 13.37 -0.38
C VAL A 74 1.65 14.28 0.57
N TRP A 75 2.12 13.71 1.65
CA TRP A 75 2.81 14.39 2.73
C TRP A 75 4.23 13.83 2.89
N ASN A 76 5.21 14.71 2.81
CA ASN A 76 6.58 14.47 3.26
C ASN A 76 6.74 15.04 4.69
N PRO A 77 6.74 14.18 5.73
CA PRO A 77 6.88 14.61 7.11
C PRO A 77 8.28 15.16 7.41
N TYR A 78 9.33 14.73 6.70
CA TYR A 78 10.71 15.18 6.95
C TYR A 78 10.92 16.64 6.55
N TRP A 79 10.33 17.06 5.45
CA TRP A 79 10.45 18.43 4.94
C TRP A 79 9.21 19.29 5.22
N CYS A 80 8.23 18.75 5.95
CA CYS A 80 6.95 19.40 6.21
C CYS A 80 6.25 19.88 4.91
N GLN A 81 6.40 19.12 3.82
CA GLN A 81 5.83 19.46 2.52
C GLN A 81 4.58 18.64 2.24
N THR A 82 3.52 19.30 1.80
CA THR A 82 2.29 18.66 1.38
C THR A 82 1.95 19.03 -0.05
N ARG A 83 1.45 18.05 -0.81
CA ARG A 83 0.95 18.24 -2.16
C ARG A 83 -0.46 17.66 -2.24
N CYS A 84 -1.42 18.48 -2.67
CA CYS A 84 -2.78 18.03 -2.95
C CYS A 84 -2.84 17.50 -4.38
N LEU A 85 -3.49 16.35 -4.56
CA LEU A 85 -3.73 15.72 -5.84
C LEU A 85 -5.22 15.73 -6.10
N GLU A 86 -5.65 16.47 -7.11
CA GLU A 86 -7.02 16.42 -7.60
C GLU A 86 -7.14 15.32 -8.65
N PHE A 87 -8.18 14.49 -8.52
CA PHE A 87 -8.42 13.37 -9.42
C PHE A 87 -9.17 13.82 -10.68
N ARG A 88 -8.80 13.28 -11.85
CA ARG A 88 -9.44 13.64 -13.13
C ARG A 88 -10.88 13.19 -13.28
N TYR A 89 -11.24 12.09 -12.61
CA TYR A 89 -12.49 11.37 -12.84
C TYR A 89 -13.20 11.06 -11.53
N SER A 90 -14.46 11.49 -11.47
CA SER A 90 -15.44 11.17 -10.42
C SER A 90 -16.60 10.34 -11.02
N HIS A 91 -16.31 9.27 -11.75
CA HIS A 91 -17.38 8.30 -12.03
C HIS A 91 -17.61 7.55 -10.71
N ARG A 92 -18.80 7.73 -10.13
CA ARG A 92 -19.25 6.98 -8.96
C ARG A 92 -20.14 5.85 -9.48
N PRO A 93 -19.63 4.62 -9.65
CA PRO A 93 -20.49 3.52 -10.06
C PRO A 93 -21.56 3.33 -8.97
N TYR A 94 -21.15 3.20 -7.71
CA TYR A 94 -22.02 3.23 -6.54
C TYR A 94 -21.21 3.73 -5.32
N ARG A 95 -21.92 4.07 -4.25
CA ARG A 95 -21.60 5.09 -3.23
C ARG A 95 -20.46 4.76 -2.22
N ARG A 96 -19.43 3.96 -2.54
CA ARG A 96 -18.29 3.74 -1.63
C ARG A 96 -17.05 3.12 -2.26
N ASP A 97 -15.88 3.64 -1.88
CA ASP A 97 -14.57 2.99 -1.61
C ASP A 97 -13.99 1.92 -2.56
N MET A 98 -14.41 1.84 -3.82
CA MET A 98 -13.85 0.85 -4.78
C MET A 98 -12.48 1.22 -5.35
N PHE A 99 -11.98 2.42 -5.06
CA PHE A 99 -10.65 2.82 -5.51
C PHE A 99 -9.58 2.20 -4.64
N SER A 100 -8.62 1.57 -5.30
CA SER A 100 -7.34 1.16 -4.73
C SER A 100 -6.28 2.19 -5.10
N TYR A 101 -5.31 2.35 -4.20
CA TYR A 101 -4.30 3.39 -4.30
C TYR A 101 -2.92 2.81 -4.02
N ALA A 102 -1.91 3.34 -4.68
CA ALA A 102 -0.52 3.06 -4.38
C ALA A 102 0.41 4.23 -4.66
N LEU A 103 1.47 4.30 -3.87
CA LEU A 103 2.53 5.26 -4.03
C LEU A 103 3.85 4.50 -4.26
N GLY A 104 4.54 4.86 -5.32
CA GLY A 104 5.81 4.25 -5.71
C GLY A 104 6.72 5.24 -6.41
N TYR A 105 7.86 4.76 -6.87
CA TYR A 105 8.80 5.58 -7.62
C TYR A 105 9.61 4.75 -8.61
N GLU A 106 10.02 5.42 -9.68
CA GLU A 106 11.12 4.99 -10.53
C GLU A 106 12.43 5.54 -9.96
N ASP A 107 13.43 4.66 -9.82
CA ASP A 107 14.78 5.06 -9.42
C ASP A 107 15.57 5.53 -10.64
N LYS A 108 15.77 6.85 -10.77
CA LYS A 108 16.57 7.48 -11.83
C LYS A 108 18.05 7.62 -11.41
N GLY A 109 18.47 6.95 -10.35
CA GLY A 109 19.84 6.94 -9.83
C GLY A 109 20.19 8.15 -8.95
N SER A 110 20.00 9.37 -9.46
CA SER A 110 20.26 10.60 -8.68
C SER A 110 19.03 11.13 -7.94
N CYS A 111 17.84 10.74 -8.37
CA CYS A 111 16.58 11.14 -7.76
C CYS A 111 15.53 10.03 -7.96
N ARG A 112 14.50 10.08 -7.11
CA ARG A 112 13.32 9.23 -7.21
C ARG A 112 12.22 10.00 -7.90
N SER A 113 11.70 9.44 -8.98
CA SER A 113 10.54 9.97 -9.69
C SER A 113 9.30 9.30 -9.14
N TYR A 114 8.64 9.98 -8.20
CA TYR A 114 7.46 9.42 -7.55
C TYR A 114 6.28 9.40 -8.52
N LYS A 115 5.43 8.40 -8.33
CA LYS A 115 4.21 8.18 -9.10
C LYS A 115 3.11 7.67 -8.18
N PHE A 116 1.88 8.06 -8.50
CA PHE A 116 0.69 7.69 -7.73
C PHE A 116 -0.26 6.90 -8.62
N LEU A 117 -0.47 5.63 -8.29
CA LEU A 117 -1.38 4.74 -8.99
C LEU A 117 -2.75 4.78 -8.31
N ARG A 118 -3.81 4.89 -9.11
CA ARG A 118 -5.20 4.82 -8.68
C ARG A 118 -5.97 3.92 -9.65
N PHE A 119 -6.72 2.96 -9.11
CA PHE A 119 -7.41 1.99 -9.95
C PHE A 119 -8.67 1.41 -9.33
N ILE A 120 -9.54 0.86 -10.17
CA ILE A 120 -10.70 0.05 -9.82
C ILE A 120 -10.49 -1.31 -10.47
N ASP A 121 -10.36 -2.36 -9.66
CA ASP A 121 -10.14 -3.73 -10.14
C ASP A 121 -11.34 -4.66 -9.89
N GLN A 122 -12.22 -4.26 -8.98
CA GLN A 122 -13.39 -5.03 -8.57
C GLN A 122 -14.58 -4.07 -8.44
N CYS A 123 -15.22 -3.76 -9.56
CA CYS A 123 -16.49 -3.07 -9.59
C CYS A 123 -17.42 -3.84 -10.52
N VAL A 124 -18.50 -4.39 -9.96
CA VAL A 124 -19.53 -5.10 -10.72
C VAL A 124 -20.77 -4.22 -10.78
N ASP A 125 -21.23 -3.91 -11.99
CA ASP A 125 -22.52 -3.27 -12.16
C ASP A 125 -23.63 -4.27 -11.81
N TYR A 126 -24.44 -3.99 -10.78
CA TYR A 126 -25.50 -4.91 -10.34
C TYR A 126 -26.62 -5.12 -11.37
N LYS A 127 -26.77 -4.22 -12.35
CA LYS A 127 -27.80 -4.26 -13.39
C LYS A 127 -27.31 -4.98 -14.64
N THR A 128 -26.09 -4.70 -15.09
CA THR A 128 -25.55 -5.30 -16.32
C THR A 128 -24.67 -6.52 -16.05
N ARG A 129 -24.21 -6.69 -14.80
CA ARG A 129 -23.17 -7.64 -14.39
C ARG A 129 -21.83 -7.45 -15.11
N ASP A 130 -21.62 -6.29 -15.73
CA ASP A 130 -20.36 -5.97 -16.37
C ASP A 130 -19.32 -5.57 -15.31
N GLU A 131 -18.09 -6.03 -15.51
CA GLU A 131 -16.95 -5.59 -14.71
C GLU A 131 -16.42 -4.26 -15.26
N PHE A 132 -16.40 -3.23 -14.41
CA PHE A 132 -15.75 -1.96 -14.74
C PHE A 132 -14.33 -1.96 -14.19
N LEU A 133 -13.35 -1.96 -15.10
CA LEU A 133 -11.93 -1.91 -14.78
C LEU A 133 -11.35 -0.57 -15.23
N TRP A 134 -10.58 0.08 -14.36
CA TRP A 134 -9.98 1.37 -14.66
C TRP A 134 -8.65 1.52 -13.95
N TYR A 135 -7.63 1.96 -14.68
CA TYR A 135 -6.28 2.17 -14.15
C TYR A 135 -5.74 3.52 -14.62
N GLU A 136 -5.26 4.33 -13.68
CA GLU A 136 -4.58 5.58 -13.98
C GLU A 136 -3.39 5.81 -13.06
N ILE A 137 -2.39 6.51 -13.58
CA ILE A 137 -1.18 6.86 -12.87
C ILE A 137 -0.91 8.35 -12.99
N TYR A 138 -0.49 8.97 -11.90
CA TYR A 138 -0.05 10.35 -11.84
C TYR A 138 1.47 10.39 -11.71
N ASP A 139 2.12 11.15 -12.58
CA ASP A 139 3.55 11.42 -12.52
C ASP A 139 3.78 12.76 -11.82
N PHE A 140 4.58 12.76 -10.76
CA PHE A 140 4.83 13.96 -9.95
C PHE A 140 5.79 14.95 -10.61
N ASP A 141 6.70 14.47 -11.47
CA ASP A 141 7.67 15.30 -12.19
C ASP A 141 6.94 16.08 -13.29
N SER A 142 6.12 15.40 -14.09
CA SER A 142 5.35 16.06 -15.17
C SER A 142 4.07 16.71 -14.67
N SER A 143 3.60 16.35 -13.46
CA SER A 143 2.30 16.77 -12.91
C SER A 143 1.11 16.38 -13.79
N LEU A 144 1.25 15.26 -14.51
CA LEU A 144 0.25 14.79 -15.47
C LEU A 144 -0.28 13.43 -15.06
N TRP A 145 -1.54 13.22 -15.41
CA TRP A 145 -2.17 11.92 -15.31
C TRP A 145 -2.12 11.19 -16.64
N LYS A 146 -1.92 9.88 -16.56
CA LYS A 146 -1.89 8.94 -17.68
C LYS A 146 -2.86 7.80 -17.37
N SER A 147 -3.72 7.45 -18.32
CA SER A 147 -4.53 6.24 -18.23
C SER A 147 -3.70 5.04 -18.68
N LEU A 148 -3.84 3.91 -18.00
CA LEU A 148 -3.14 2.67 -18.31
C LEU A 148 -4.11 1.69 -18.96
N ASP A 149 -3.73 1.16 -20.12
CA ASP A 149 -4.49 0.11 -20.80
C ASP A 149 -4.02 -1.25 -20.29
N ILE A 150 -4.80 -1.83 -19.35
CA ILE A 150 -4.43 -3.03 -18.60
C ILE A 150 -5.57 -4.04 -18.73
N THR A 151 -5.22 -5.27 -19.09
CA THR A 151 -6.14 -6.42 -19.08
C THR A 151 -5.71 -7.37 -17.96
N PRO A 152 -6.28 -7.24 -16.75
CA PRO A 152 -5.83 -8.01 -15.59
C PRO A 152 -6.31 -9.47 -15.69
N HIS A 153 -5.38 -10.41 -15.57
CA HIS A 153 -5.68 -11.83 -15.35
C HIS A 153 -5.71 -12.19 -13.85
N TRP A 154 -5.45 -11.20 -13.00
CA TRP A 154 -5.50 -11.25 -11.55
C TRP A 154 -6.70 -10.45 -11.03
N ARG A 155 -6.97 -10.59 -9.74
CA ARG A 155 -7.93 -9.79 -8.98
C ARG A 155 -7.28 -9.34 -7.67
N ILE A 156 -7.34 -8.04 -7.41
CA ILE A 156 -6.96 -7.41 -6.14
C ILE A 156 -8.25 -6.96 -5.45
N LEU A 157 -8.46 -7.41 -4.21
CA LEU A 157 -9.64 -7.04 -3.45
C LEU A 157 -9.63 -5.55 -3.08
N CYS A 158 -10.79 -4.90 -3.24
CA CYS A 158 -10.94 -3.53 -2.77
C CYS A 158 -10.73 -3.49 -1.24
N HIS A 159 -10.14 -2.39 -0.75
CA HIS A 159 -9.78 -2.16 0.66
C HIS A 159 -8.51 -2.85 1.20
N GLN A 160 -7.89 -3.77 0.46
CA GLN A 160 -6.60 -4.31 0.88
C GLN A 160 -5.46 -3.30 0.60
N PRO A 161 -4.72 -2.85 1.62
CA PRO A 161 -3.66 -1.88 1.43
C PRO A 161 -2.45 -2.54 0.74
N GLY A 162 -1.94 -1.87 -0.30
CA GLY A 162 -0.69 -2.25 -0.93
C GLY A 162 0.51 -1.91 -0.05
N VAL A 163 1.55 -2.74 -0.13
CA VAL A 163 2.81 -2.53 0.59
C VAL A 163 3.90 -2.10 -0.37
N SER A 164 4.53 -0.96 -0.09
CA SER A 164 5.68 -0.49 -0.87
C SER A 164 6.98 -1.15 -0.41
N LEU A 165 7.73 -1.68 -1.37
CA LEU A 165 9.07 -2.23 -1.19
C LEU A 165 9.95 -1.77 -2.36
N LYS A 166 11.00 -1.01 -2.05
CA LYS A 166 11.98 -0.49 -3.04
C LYS A 166 11.34 0.24 -4.22
N GLY A 167 10.33 1.07 -3.94
CA GLY A 167 9.64 1.88 -4.94
C GLY A 167 8.50 1.19 -5.67
N ASN A 168 8.34 -0.13 -5.51
CA ASN A 168 7.25 -0.90 -6.11
C ASN A 168 6.22 -1.33 -5.08
N THR A 169 4.97 -1.49 -5.49
CA THR A 169 3.88 -1.85 -4.57
C THR A 169 3.41 -3.28 -4.81
N TYR A 170 3.16 -3.99 -3.72
CA TYR A 170 2.76 -5.39 -3.70
C TYR A 170 1.40 -5.52 -3.01
N TRP A 171 0.57 -6.43 -3.52
CA TRP A 171 -0.74 -6.76 -2.96
C TRP A 171 -0.91 -8.28 -2.88
N PRO A 172 -1.69 -8.78 -1.90
CA PRO A 172 -2.37 -10.05 -2.07
C PRO A 172 -3.28 -9.97 -3.31
N ALA A 173 -3.35 -11.08 -4.02
CA ALA A 173 -4.15 -11.20 -5.23
C ALA A 173 -4.60 -12.64 -5.45
N SER A 174 -5.64 -12.79 -6.26
CA SER A 174 -6.16 -14.07 -6.73
C SER A 174 -6.20 -14.12 -8.25
N GLN A 175 -6.41 -15.30 -8.82
CA GLN A 175 -6.69 -15.41 -10.25
C GLN A 175 -8.11 -14.91 -10.56
N ARG A 176 -8.28 -14.13 -11.61
CA ARG A 176 -9.60 -13.50 -11.91
C ARG A 176 -10.69 -14.51 -12.27
N ASN A 177 -10.32 -15.63 -12.89
CA ASN A 177 -11.26 -16.60 -13.48
C ASN A 177 -11.56 -17.81 -12.57
N THR A 178 -11.13 -17.80 -11.30
CA THR A 178 -11.50 -18.83 -10.33
C THR A 178 -12.76 -18.40 -9.57
N ASN A 179 -13.63 -19.37 -9.28
CA ASN A 179 -14.82 -19.13 -8.45
C ASN A 179 -14.44 -18.88 -6.98
N ASP A 180 -13.25 -19.32 -6.58
CA ASP A 180 -12.70 -19.16 -5.24
C ASP A 180 -11.96 -17.82 -5.17
N VAL A 181 -12.36 -16.97 -4.21
CA VAL A 181 -11.76 -15.65 -3.96
C VAL A 181 -10.76 -15.79 -2.81
N ILE A 182 -9.78 -16.66 -3.03
CA ILE A 182 -8.71 -16.91 -2.07
C ILE A 182 -7.49 -16.10 -2.52
N ASP A 183 -6.97 -15.23 -1.65
CA ASP A 183 -5.74 -14.47 -1.92
C ASP A 183 -4.50 -15.38 -1.80
N ASP A 184 -4.37 -16.34 -2.72
CA ASP A 184 -3.30 -17.34 -2.77
C ASP A 184 -2.07 -16.86 -3.56
N HIS A 185 -2.07 -15.62 -4.08
CA HIS A 185 -0.95 -15.03 -4.80
C HIS A 185 -0.57 -13.64 -4.28
N ILE A 186 0.59 -13.17 -4.72
CA ILE A 186 1.06 -11.79 -4.62
C ILE A 186 1.27 -11.26 -6.02
N ILE A 187 0.88 -10.01 -6.24
CA ILE A 187 1.21 -9.28 -7.46
C ILE A 187 1.97 -7.98 -7.14
N CYS A 188 2.85 -7.58 -8.06
CA CYS A 188 3.64 -6.36 -7.97
C CYS A 188 3.24 -5.40 -9.08
N PHE A 189 3.07 -4.12 -8.77
CA PHE A 189 3.11 -3.06 -9.77
C PHE A 189 4.51 -2.45 -9.80
N ASP A 190 5.17 -2.50 -10.95
CA ASP A 190 6.48 -1.89 -11.18
C ASP A 190 6.29 -0.46 -11.72
N PHE A 191 6.67 0.53 -10.92
CA PHE A 191 6.52 1.95 -11.29
C PHE A 191 7.53 2.42 -12.34
N THR A 192 8.60 1.65 -12.54
CA THR A 192 9.60 1.91 -13.58
C THR A 192 9.01 1.56 -14.95
N SER A 193 8.46 0.35 -15.09
CA SER A 193 7.82 -0.08 -16.35
C SER A 193 6.35 0.31 -16.48
N GLU A 194 5.75 0.85 -15.41
CA GLU A 194 4.32 1.18 -15.31
C GLU A 194 3.41 -0.02 -15.63
N SER A 195 3.81 -1.20 -15.16
CA SER A 195 3.13 -2.45 -15.48
C SER A 195 3.07 -3.38 -14.28
N PHE A 196 2.06 -4.24 -14.25
CA PHE A 196 2.02 -5.35 -13.30
C PHE A 196 3.00 -6.46 -13.70
N GLY A 197 3.68 -7.01 -12.72
CA GLY A 197 4.57 -8.16 -12.86
C GLY A 197 3.80 -9.49 -12.91
N PRO A 198 4.53 -10.62 -12.89
CA PRO A 198 3.90 -11.94 -12.84
C PRO A 198 3.15 -12.13 -11.51
N LEU A 199 2.07 -12.90 -11.58
CA LEU A 199 1.35 -13.36 -10.40
C LEU A 199 2.17 -14.45 -9.69
N LEU A 200 2.52 -14.24 -8.42
CA LEU A 200 3.42 -15.11 -7.65
C LEU A 200 2.63 -15.89 -6.60
N ARG A 201 2.58 -17.22 -6.70
CA ARG A 201 1.85 -18.05 -5.74
C ARG A 201 2.50 -17.99 -4.35
N LEU A 202 1.66 -17.87 -3.32
CA LEU A 202 2.05 -17.98 -1.92
C LEU A 202 2.42 -19.44 -1.59
N PRO A 203 3.28 -19.67 -0.58
CA PRO A 203 3.67 -21.01 -0.18
C PRO A 203 2.62 -21.73 0.69
N PHE A 204 1.41 -21.17 0.81
CA PHE A 204 0.28 -21.72 1.55
C PHE A 204 -1.00 -21.35 0.80
N ASP A 205 -2.06 -22.12 1.04
CA ASP A 205 -3.39 -21.85 0.52
C ASP A 205 -4.22 -21.25 1.67
N ALA A 206 -4.80 -20.07 1.45
CA ALA A 206 -5.71 -19.44 2.40
C ALA A 206 -7.11 -20.08 2.29
N GLY A 207 -7.84 -20.20 3.39
CA GLY A 207 -9.26 -20.57 3.40
C GLY A 207 -10.17 -19.40 3.05
N ASP A 208 -11.47 -19.68 2.88
CA ASP A 208 -12.49 -18.67 2.51
C ASP A 208 -12.66 -17.54 3.55
N GLU A 209 -12.33 -17.79 4.81
CA GLU A 209 -12.42 -16.82 5.91
C GLU A 209 -11.06 -16.28 6.34
N ASP A 210 -10.00 -16.59 5.60
CA ASP A 210 -8.65 -16.17 5.94
C ASP A 210 -8.29 -14.81 5.33
N TYR A 211 -7.49 -14.04 6.05
CA TYR A 211 -6.97 -12.75 5.58
C TYR A 211 -5.46 -12.83 5.38
N VAL A 212 -5.01 -12.55 4.15
CA VAL A 212 -3.59 -12.40 3.84
C VAL A 212 -3.20 -10.94 3.98
N THR A 213 -2.27 -10.66 4.88
CA THR A 213 -1.71 -9.32 5.10
C THR A 213 -0.23 -9.29 4.71
N LEU A 214 0.15 -8.30 3.90
CA LEU A 214 1.54 -8.03 3.58
C LEU A 214 2.14 -7.02 4.55
N SER A 215 3.44 -7.13 4.81
CA SER A 215 4.21 -6.13 5.55
C SER A 215 5.63 -6.02 5.03
N CYS A 216 6.24 -4.84 5.16
CA CYS A 216 7.61 -4.60 4.75
C CYS A 216 8.54 -4.64 5.97
N VAL A 217 9.50 -5.58 5.98
CA VAL A 217 10.45 -5.75 7.07
C VAL A 217 11.76 -5.08 6.71
N ARG A 218 12.10 -4.03 7.48
CA ARG A 218 13.36 -3.27 7.34
C ARG A 218 13.58 -2.71 5.94
N GLU A 219 12.50 -2.40 5.20
CA GLU A 219 12.56 -1.88 3.83
C GLU A 219 13.26 -2.80 2.81
N GLU A 220 13.51 -4.06 3.17
CA GLU A 220 14.30 -4.99 2.37
C GLU A 220 13.54 -6.24 1.95
N LYS A 221 12.56 -6.66 2.75
CA LYS A 221 11.86 -7.94 2.57
C LYS A 221 10.37 -7.76 2.76
N LEU A 222 9.62 -8.61 2.07
CA LEU A 222 8.19 -8.73 2.25
C LEU A 222 7.93 -9.88 3.23
N ALA A 223 7.12 -9.60 4.25
CA ALA A 223 6.55 -10.61 5.12
C ALA A 223 5.08 -10.79 4.77
N VAL A 224 4.61 -12.01 4.91
CA VAL A 224 3.20 -12.38 4.69
C VAL A 224 2.68 -12.98 5.98
N LEU A 225 1.52 -12.51 6.41
CA LEU A 225 0.77 -13.01 7.56
C LEU A 225 -0.55 -13.58 7.07
N LEU A 226 -0.84 -14.81 7.45
CA LEU A 226 -2.15 -15.43 7.29
C LEU A 226 -2.88 -15.32 8.62
N THR A 227 -4.09 -14.77 8.60
CA THR A 227 -4.96 -14.69 9.79
C THR A 227 -6.18 -15.54 9.55
N HIS A 228 -6.40 -16.55 10.39
CA HIS A 228 -7.60 -17.38 10.35
C HIS A 228 -8.73 -16.74 11.16
N ASN A 229 -9.91 -16.61 10.55
CA ASN A 229 -11.09 -16.08 11.22
C ASN A 229 -12.03 -17.22 11.65
N GLU A 230 -11.55 -18.19 12.44
CA GLU A 230 -12.49 -19.12 13.10
C GLU A 230 -13.29 -18.35 14.15
N ALA A 231 -14.57 -18.69 14.34
CA ALA A 231 -15.51 -18.05 15.28
C ALA A 231 -15.18 -18.25 16.79
N GLY A 232 -13.89 -18.29 17.14
CA GLY A 232 -13.28 -18.37 18.47
C GLY A 232 -12.15 -17.34 18.62
N PRO A 233 -11.41 -17.30 19.76
CA PRO A 233 -10.39 -16.28 19.98
C PRO A 233 -9.34 -16.34 18.86
N MET A 234 -9.07 -15.19 18.21
CA MET A 234 -8.14 -15.07 17.08
C MET A 234 -6.87 -15.90 17.29
N GLU A 235 -6.73 -17.00 16.54
CA GLU A 235 -5.49 -17.76 16.46
C GLU A 235 -4.62 -17.15 15.37
N PHE A 236 -3.46 -16.61 15.77
CA PHE A 236 -2.47 -16.05 14.85
C PHE A 236 -1.44 -17.13 14.51
N GLU A 237 -1.36 -17.57 13.25
CA GLU A 237 -0.24 -18.38 12.79
C GLU A 237 0.90 -17.47 12.25
N TYR A 238 2.11 -17.64 12.78
CA TYR A 238 3.22 -16.70 12.55
C TYR A 238 3.97 -16.95 11.21
N GLY A 239 3.83 -15.99 10.29
CA GLY A 239 4.87 -15.31 9.50
C GLY A 239 5.92 -16.11 8.68
N LEU A 240 5.76 -16.11 7.35
CA LEU A 240 6.82 -16.49 6.41
C LEU A 240 7.55 -15.25 5.84
N LEU A 241 8.88 -15.24 5.92
CA LEU A 241 9.73 -14.17 5.39
C LEU A 241 10.14 -14.50 3.95
N LEU A 242 9.41 -13.98 2.96
CA LEU A 242 9.78 -14.16 1.55
C LEU A 242 10.94 -13.22 1.20
N ARG A 243 12.13 -13.79 0.99
CA ARG A 243 13.22 -13.09 0.28
C ARG A 243 12.93 -13.12 -1.22
N LEU A 244 12.21 -12.12 -1.71
CA LEU A 244 12.12 -11.88 -3.15
C LEU A 244 13.50 -11.43 -3.65
N ARG A 245 14.24 -12.36 -4.27
CA ARG A 245 15.42 -12.02 -5.06
C ARG A 245 14.91 -11.51 -6.41
N GLN A 246 15.03 -10.22 -6.65
CA GLN A 246 14.77 -9.60 -7.95
C GLN A 246 15.69 -10.26 -8.99
N LYS A 247 15.15 -11.18 -9.81
CA LYS A 247 15.80 -11.54 -11.07
C LYS A 247 15.56 -10.36 -12.00
N ARG A 248 16.62 -9.63 -12.33
CA ARG A 248 16.58 -8.63 -13.42
C ARG A 248 16.04 -9.35 -14.66
N CYS A 249 14.94 -8.86 -15.20
CA CYS A 249 14.53 -9.20 -16.57
C CYS A 249 15.56 -8.55 -17.51
N CYS A 250 16.71 -9.21 -17.70
CA CYS A 250 17.57 -8.94 -18.84
C CYS A 250 16.85 -9.53 -20.05
N GLY A 251 16.30 -8.66 -20.90
CA GLY A 251 15.89 -9.03 -22.24
C GLY A 251 17.09 -9.60 -22.99
N ALA A 252 16.96 -10.83 -23.45
CA ALA A 252 17.85 -11.39 -24.45
C ALA A 252 17.38 -10.87 -25.80
N SER A 253 18.11 -9.90 -26.34
CA SER A 253 18.15 -9.63 -27.77
C SER A 253 19.00 -10.71 -28.43
N SER A 254 18.41 -11.47 -29.34
CA SER A 254 19.09 -12.06 -30.50
C SER A 254 18.06 -12.23 -31.60
#